data_AF-A0A948D139-F1
#
_entry.id   AF-A0A948D139-F1
#
_cell.length_a   1.000
_cell.length_b   1.000
_cell.length_c   1.000
_cell.angle_alpha   90.00
_cell.angle_beta   90.00
_cell.angle_gamma   90.00
#
_symmetry.space_group_name_H-M   'P 1'
#
loop_
_entity.id
_entity.type
_entity.pdbx_description
1 polymer ?
#
loop_
_entity_poly.entity_id
_entity_poly.type
_entity_poly.pdbx_seq_one_letter_code
_entity_poly.pdbx_strand_id
1 'polypeptide(L)'
;ISYGTIPKDLIGRLNCNPLWIIYLKTIICPGCVGLIHKFDKYPQIRYNERMPKRKAKPAPFDKMKKKLSLDGSRQALVIEEIQEHAKPDVDFYLLSIFSGIIITLGLIRDNTAVVIGGMLIAPFIWPILLLALGVVRGQPRALRKGFLAVIKASVIFVAVSYLITVVWPEFEMGREIMIRTEATLAELGIALAAGFIGAFIIAWPKITSAFGGVLIAAALTPPLGVFGITMASGNFEQMMGAFLLYLANLIAITFGGALLFFLIKIRPLKYEQTPKRIFYNTIWAIVFFVLIAIPLTYFFVDAAKIHQQESIVKDIFVSNLQDAEVSDISVIHSKDVVNATVTVKYKDDISISKAEGIKELIADKIKKQVELEIYLIPMRKVGESDDTYRVKLNE
;
A
#
# COMPACT_ATOMS: atom_id res chain seq x y z
N ILE A 1 29.80 -32.39 30.91
CA ILE A 1 30.69 -32.55 32.09
C ILE A 1 31.93 -31.72 31.79
N SER A 2 32.25 -30.56 32.37
CA SER A 2 31.89 -29.89 33.63
C SER A 2 31.63 -28.39 33.37
N TYR A 3 30.76 -27.78 34.19
CA TYR A 3 30.38 -26.38 34.15
C TYR A 3 31.42 -25.50 34.86
N GLY A 4 31.83 -24.41 34.21
CA GLY A 4 32.45 -23.25 34.87
C GLY A 4 31.41 -22.14 35.04
N THR A 5 30.86 -22.03 36.24
CA THR A 5 29.89 -21.02 36.66
C THR A 5 30.52 -19.62 36.71
N ILE A 6 29.96 -18.68 35.94
CA ILE A 6 30.22 -17.25 36.09
C ILE A 6 29.43 -16.77 37.33
N PRO A 7 30.04 -16.00 38.26
CA PRO A 7 29.36 -15.54 39.46
C PRO A 7 28.16 -14.63 39.12
N LYS A 8 27.01 -14.91 39.77
CA LYS A 8 25.70 -14.27 39.54
C LYS A 8 25.61 -12.81 40.05
N ASP A 9 26.69 -12.26 40.61
CA ASP A 9 26.65 -10.97 41.29
C ASP A 9 26.92 -9.76 40.37
N LEU A 10 27.11 -9.99 39.06
CA LEU A 10 27.22 -8.92 38.06
C LEU A 10 25.98 -8.75 37.15
N ILE A 11 24.95 -9.58 37.31
CA ILE A 11 23.73 -9.56 36.46
C ILE A 11 22.52 -8.99 37.25
N GLY A 12 22.80 -8.13 38.25
CA GLY A 12 21.78 -7.66 39.19
C GLY A 12 21.29 -6.23 39.04
N ARG A 13 21.91 -5.36 38.21
CA ARG A 13 21.57 -3.91 38.25
C ARG A 13 21.48 -3.14 36.92
N LEU A 14 21.43 -3.80 35.76
CA LEU A 14 21.11 -3.11 34.50
C LEU A 14 20.15 -3.96 33.65
N ASN A 15 18.86 -3.67 33.77
CA ASN A 15 17.80 -4.25 32.96
C ASN A 15 17.74 -3.52 31.59
N CYS A 16 18.76 -3.70 30.75
CA CYS A 16 18.85 -3.05 29.44
C CYS A 16 18.89 -4.07 28.30
N ASN A 17 17.95 -3.89 27.37
CA ASN A 17 17.73 -4.67 26.16
C ASN A 17 18.96 -4.58 25.21
N PRO A 18 19.49 -5.70 24.65
CA PRO A 18 20.73 -5.71 23.84
C PRO A 18 20.67 -4.89 22.53
N LEU A 19 19.51 -4.35 22.16
CA LEU A 19 19.33 -3.46 21.01
C LEU A 19 19.85 -2.02 21.25
N TRP A 20 20.08 -1.59 22.50
CA TRP A 20 20.57 -0.24 22.81
C TRP A 20 22.09 -0.07 22.70
N ILE A 21 22.86 -1.17 22.72
CA ILE A 21 24.34 -1.15 22.69
C ILE A 21 24.89 -0.76 21.30
N ILE A 22 24.08 -0.88 20.25
CA ILE A 22 24.46 -0.49 18.89
C ILE A 22 24.25 1.02 18.65
N TYR A 23 23.38 1.67 19.42
CA TYR A 23 23.05 3.09 19.26
C TYR A 23 23.95 4.05 20.06
N LEU A 24 24.72 3.57 21.06
CA LEU A 24 25.52 4.43 21.94
C LEU A 24 27.01 4.56 21.54
N LYS A 25 27.38 4.20 20.32
CA LYS A 25 28.77 4.33 19.82
C LYS A 25 29.14 5.74 19.34
N THR A 26 28.23 6.70 19.47
CA THR A 26 28.36 8.05 18.90
C THR A 26 28.38 9.18 19.94
N ILE A 27 28.43 8.89 21.25
CA ILE A 27 28.48 9.94 22.28
C ILE A 27 29.65 9.70 23.24
N ILE A 28 30.59 10.63 23.17
CA ILE A 28 31.82 10.75 23.94
C ILE A 28 31.49 10.87 25.44
N CYS A 29 32.02 9.97 26.27
CA CYS A 29 32.13 10.17 27.72
C CYS A 29 33.63 10.05 28.12
N PRO A 30 34.27 11.11 28.66
CA PRO A 30 35.72 11.11 28.92
C PRO A 30 36.18 10.24 30.11
N GLY A 31 35.30 9.47 30.74
CA GLY A 31 35.61 8.71 31.97
C GLY A 31 36.09 7.26 31.76
N CYS A 32 36.02 6.69 30.55
CA CYS A 32 36.29 5.25 30.33
C CYS A 32 37.70 4.92 29.82
N VAL A 33 38.57 5.91 29.62
CA VAL A 33 39.94 5.70 29.10
C VAL A 33 40.87 5.05 30.14
N GLY A 34 40.53 5.10 31.43
CA GLY A 34 41.36 4.55 32.51
C GLY A 34 41.36 3.02 32.68
N LEU A 35 40.38 2.30 32.10
CA LEU A 35 40.27 0.84 32.27
C LEU A 35 40.96 0.02 31.17
N ILE A 36 41.35 0.64 30.06
CA ILE A 36 42.01 -0.04 28.93
C ILE A 36 43.50 -0.29 29.24
N HIS A 37 44.14 0.53 30.09
CA HIS A 37 45.56 0.39 30.42
C HIS A 37 45.92 -0.76 31.38
N LYS A 38 44.94 -1.48 31.95
CA LYS A 38 45.20 -2.59 32.89
C LYS A 38 45.26 -3.97 32.22
N PHE A 39 44.95 -4.07 30.94
CA PHE A 39 44.99 -5.35 30.19
C PHE A 39 46.34 -5.65 29.52
N ASP A 40 47.30 -4.72 29.53
CA ASP A 40 48.61 -4.85 28.88
C ASP A 40 49.64 -5.73 29.64
N LYS A 41 49.19 -6.53 30.63
CA LYS A 41 50.09 -7.23 31.55
C LYS A 41 50.08 -8.76 31.49
N TYR A 42 49.75 -9.35 30.33
CA TYR A 42 49.94 -10.79 30.11
C TYR A 42 50.68 -11.09 28.80
N PRO A 43 51.77 -11.89 28.84
CA PRO A 43 52.59 -12.14 27.68
C PRO A 43 51.93 -13.11 26.69
N GLN A 44 51.91 -12.68 25.42
CA GLN A 44 51.83 -13.43 24.15
C GLN A 44 51.66 -14.95 24.26
N ILE A 45 50.40 -15.43 24.23
CA ILE A 45 50.11 -16.82 23.88
C ILE A 45 50.30 -16.97 22.36
N ARG A 46 51.32 -17.72 21.94
CA ARG A 46 51.53 -18.11 20.54
C ARG A 46 50.27 -18.78 20.01
N TYR A 47 49.57 -18.12 19.10
CA TYR A 47 48.52 -18.72 18.31
C TYR A 47 49.16 -19.63 17.26
N ASN A 48 49.13 -20.94 17.52
CA ASN A 48 49.47 -21.94 16.52
C ASN A 48 48.39 -21.92 15.43
N GLU A 49 48.78 -21.55 14.20
CA GLU A 49 47.92 -21.47 13.02
C GLU A 49 47.46 -22.87 12.58
N ARG A 50 46.47 -23.45 13.26
CA ARG A 50 45.81 -24.68 12.80
C ARG A 50 44.45 -24.90 13.47
N MET A 51 43.58 -23.89 13.50
CA MET A 51 42.16 -24.13 13.66
C MET A 51 41.51 -24.27 12.28
N PRO A 52 40.88 -25.41 11.94
CA PRO A 52 40.04 -25.47 10.75
C PRO A 52 38.91 -24.45 10.95
N LYS A 53 38.83 -23.46 10.05
CA LYS A 53 37.72 -22.50 10.02
C LYS A 53 36.41 -23.29 9.93
N ARG A 54 35.75 -23.57 11.06
CA ARG A 54 34.37 -24.06 11.06
C ARG A 54 33.57 -22.95 10.40
N LYS A 55 33.13 -23.18 9.16
CA LYS A 55 32.24 -22.28 8.44
C LYS A 55 31.03 -22.04 9.36
N ALA A 56 30.91 -20.82 9.88
CA ALA A 56 29.75 -20.43 10.66
C ALA A 56 28.51 -20.76 9.82
N LYS A 57 27.52 -21.45 10.41
CA LYS A 57 26.25 -21.70 9.73
C LYS A 57 25.70 -20.33 9.31
N PRO A 58 25.43 -20.07 8.01
CA PRO A 58 24.95 -18.77 7.58
C PRO A 58 23.65 -18.46 8.31
N ALA A 59 23.48 -17.19 8.71
CA ALA A 59 22.28 -16.72 9.36
C ALA A 59 21.04 -17.08 8.53
N PRO A 60 19.86 -17.28 9.14
CA PRO A 60 18.64 -17.66 8.40
C PRO A 60 18.37 -16.76 7.19
N PHE A 61 18.67 -15.47 7.31
CA PHE A 61 18.56 -14.47 6.25
C PHE A 61 19.52 -14.70 5.08
N ASP A 62 20.76 -15.15 5.34
CA ASP A 62 21.75 -15.44 4.30
C ASP A 62 21.39 -16.69 3.48
N LYS A 63 20.75 -17.68 4.11
CA LYS A 63 20.21 -18.85 3.40
C LYS A 63 19.07 -18.46 2.47
N MET A 64 18.18 -17.59 2.92
CA MET A 64 17.07 -17.08 2.09
C MET A 64 17.61 -16.24 0.91
N LYS A 65 18.59 -15.36 1.17
CA LYS A 65 19.26 -14.53 0.14
C LYS A 65 19.94 -15.35 -0.95
N LYS A 66 20.59 -16.46 -0.60
CA LYS A 66 21.24 -17.38 -1.56
C LYS A 66 20.24 -18.20 -2.37
N LYS A 67 19.02 -18.39 -1.84
CA LYS A 67 17.92 -19.08 -2.54
C LYS A 67 17.11 -18.14 -3.43
N LEU A 68 17.13 -16.83 -3.13
CA LEU A 68 16.41 -15.79 -3.86
C LEU A 68 17.21 -15.20 -5.04
N SER A 69 18.53 -15.42 -5.11
CA SER A 69 19.34 -14.98 -6.25
C SER A 69 19.06 -15.85 -7.48
N LEU A 70 18.58 -15.24 -8.56
CA LEU A 70 18.39 -15.88 -9.85
C LEU A 70 19.75 -16.14 -10.55
N ASP A 71 19.84 -17.25 -11.26
CA ASP A 71 20.96 -17.52 -12.17
C ASP A 71 20.99 -16.49 -13.31
N GLY A 72 22.18 -16.21 -13.86
CA GLY A 72 22.38 -15.21 -14.91
C GLY A 72 21.52 -15.47 -16.16
N SER A 73 21.33 -16.74 -16.52
CA SER A 73 20.47 -17.15 -17.63
C SER A 73 19.00 -16.81 -17.36
N ARG A 74 18.51 -17.06 -16.13
CA ARG A 74 17.12 -16.72 -15.76
C ARG A 74 16.89 -15.22 -15.70
N GLN A 75 17.86 -14.44 -15.23
CA GLN A 75 17.77 -12.98 -15.23
C GLN A 75 17.60 -12.43 -16.65
N ALA A 76 18.36 -12.97 -17.62
CA ALA A 76 18.27 -12.55 -19.02
C ALA A 76 16.88 -12.85 -19.60
N LEU A 77 16.33 -14.05 -19.35
CA LEU A 77 14.99 -14.42 -19.79
C LEU A 77 13.91 -13.50 -19.22
N VAL A 78 13.95 -13.20 -17.92
CA VAL A 78 12.98 -12.28 -17.27
C VAL A 78 13.03 -10.89 -17.89
N ILE A 79 14.23 -10.38 -18.17
CA ILE A 79 14.41 -9.08 -18.81
C ILE A 79 13.81 -9.08 -20.21
N GLU A 80 14.08 -10.12 -21.00
CA GLU A 80 13.62 -10.26 -22.38
C GLU A 80 12.09 -10.36 -22.43
N GLU A 81 11.51 -11.23 -21.60
CA GLU A 81 10.06 -11.43 -21.46
C GLU A 81 9.33 -10.12 -21.14
N ILE A 82 9.83 -9.35 -20.16
CA ILE A 82 9.27 -8.04 -19.82
C ILE A 82 9.41 -7.05 -20.99
N GLN A 83 10.56 -7.02 -21.67
CA GLN A 83 10.80 -6.07 -22.76
C GLN A 83 10.00 -6.39 -24.03
N GLU A 84 9.71 -7.66 -24.26
CA GLU A 84 8.92 -8.14 -25.40
C GLU A 84 7.44 -7.82 -25.19
N HIS A 85 6.87 -8.24 -24.05
CA HIS A 85 5.44 -8.09 -23.78
C HIS A 85 5.02 -6.68 -23.32
N ALA A 86 5.95 -5.82 -22.92
CA ALA A 86 5.63 -4.44 -22.54
C ALA A 86 5.49 -3.47 -23.74
N LYS A 87 5.72 -3.95 -24.97
CA LYS A 87 5.51 -3.13 -26.17
C LYS A 87 4.00 -3.00 -26.40
N PRO A 88 3.45 -1.78 -26.47
CA PRO A 88 2.05 -1.61 -26.79
C PRO A 88 1.83 -1.97 -28.26
N ASP A 89 1.18 -3.10 -28.49
CA ASP A 89 0.73 -3.61 -29.79
C ASP A 89 -0.79 -3.39 -29.97
N VAL A 90 -1.35 -3.93 -31.04
CA VAL A 90 -2.80 -3.81 -31.32
C VAL A 90 -3.62 -4.48 -30.22
N ASP A 91 -3.18 -5.66 -29.78
CA ASP A 91 -3.85 -6.44 -28.73
C ASP A 91 -3.90 -5.64 -27.42
N PHE A 92 -2.79 -5.01 -27.02
CA PHE A 92 -2.73 -4.13 -25.86
C PHE A 92 -3.79 -3.01 -25.91
N TYR A 93 -3.97 -2.37 -27.06
CA TYR A 93 -4.97 -1.32 -27.20
C TYR A 93 -6.40 -1.87 -27.20
N LEU A 94 -6.66 -2.98 -27.89
CA LEU A 94 -7.97 -3.62 -27.90
C LEU A 94 -8.37 -4.10 -26.50
N LEU A 95 -7.47 -4.77 -25.78
CA LEU A 95 -7.69 -5.21 -24.41
C LEU A 95 -7.95 -4.03 -23.47
N SER A 96 -7.26 -2.90 -23.65
CA SER A 96 -7.53 -1.67 -22.87
C SER A 96 -8.93 -1.12 -23.13
N ILE A 97 -9.38 -1.11 -24.39
CA ILE A 97 -10.71 -0.64 -24.78
C ILE A 97 -11.79 -1.57 -24.20
N PHE A 98 -11.69 -2.88 -24.44
CA PHE A 98 -12.69 -3.84 -23.97
C PHE A 98 -12.74 -3.94 -22.44
N SER A 99 -11.58 -3.90 -21.77
CA SER A 99 -11.52 -3.83 -20.31
C SER A 99 -12.19 -2.56 -19.79
N GLY A 100 -11.95 -1.41 -20.44
CA GLY A 100 -12.64 -0.15 -20.14
C GLY A 100 -14.15 -0.27 -20.25
N ILE A 101 -14.65 -0.82 -21.36
CA ILE A 101 -16.09 -1.03 -21.56
C ILE A 101 -16.69 -1.88 -20.44
N ILE A 102 -16.11 -3.05 -20.17
CA ILE A 102 -16.64 -4.00 -19.18
C ILE A 102 -16.60 -3.40 -17.77
N ILE A 103 -15.51 -2.74 -17.40
CA ILE A 103 -15.36 -2.15 -16.07
C ILE A 103 -16.31 -0.98 -15.90
N THR A 104 -16.42 -0.07 -16.86
CA THR A 104 -17.33 1.07 -16.77
C THR A 104 -18.78 0.61 -16.66
N LEU A 105 -19.21 -0.36 -17.46
CA LEU A 105 -20.56 -0.93 -17.35
C LEU A 105 -20.76 -1.67 -16.02
N GLY A 106 -19.74 -2.38 -15.53
CA GLY A 106 -19.78 -3.03 -14.22
C GLY A 106 -19.94 -2.03 -13.08
N LEU A 107 -19.22 -0.91 -13.13
CA LEU A 107 -19.29 0.18 -12.14
C LEU A 107 -20.64 0.88 -12.17
N ILE A 108 -21.14 1.23 -13.36
CA ILE A 108 -22.47 1.87 -13.54
C ILE A 108 -23.59 0.97 -13.01
N ARG A 109 -23.42 -0.36 -13.10
CA ARG A 109 -24.41 -1.34 -12.63
C ARG A 109 -24.15 -1.84 -11.21
N ASP A 110 -23.20 -1.24 -10.48
CA ASP A 110 -22.79 -1.63 -9.13
C ASP A 110 -22.52 -3.15 -9.00
N ASN A 111 -21.89 -3.75 -10.03
CA ASN A 111 -21.67 -5.19 -10.14
C ASN A 111 -20.18 -5.54 -10.06
N THR A 112 -19.75 -5.88 -8.84
CA THR A 112 -18.37 -6.27 -8.54
C THR A 112 -17.87 -7.45 -9.40
N ALA A 113 -18.73 -8.42 -9.72
CA ALA A 113 -18.32 -9.60 -10.49
C ALA A 113 -17.93 -9.23 -11.94
N VAL A 114 -18.70 -8.33 -12.57
CA VAL A 114 -18.39 -7.81 -13.91
C VAL A 114 -17.12 -6.96 -13.88
N VAL A 115 -16.97 -6.11 -12.85
CA VAL A 115 -15.76 -5.31 -12.64
C VAL A 115 -14.53 -6.22 -12.52
N ILE A 116 -14.60 -7.29 -11.74
CA ILE A 116 -13.52 -8.28 -11.62
C ILE A 116 -13.24 -8.97 -12.97
N GLY A 117 -14.28 -9.37 -13.71
CA GLY A 117 -14.12 -9.94 -15.05
C GLY A 117 -13.38 -9.02 -16.02
N GLY A 118 -13.66 -7.72 -15.98
CA GLY A 118 -12.96 -6.71 -16.77
C GLY A 118 -11.50 -6.50 -16.35
N MET A 119 -11.18 -6.62 -15.05
CA MET A 119 -9.80 -6.55 -14.55
C MET A 119 -8.93 -7.68 -15.12
N LEU A 120 -9.49 -8.89 -15.29
CA LEU A 120 -8.74 -10.05 -15.82
C LEU A 120 -8.19 -9.83 -17.24
N ILE A 121 -8.84 -8.96 -18.00
CA ILE A 121 -8.53 -8.69 -19.41
C ILE A 121 -7.48 -7.57 -19.52
N ALA A 122 -7.34 -6.72 -18.50
CA ALA A 122 -6.59 -5.48 -18.59
C ALA A 122 -5.06 -5.71 -18.76
N PRO A 123 -4.39 -5.06 -19.73
CA PRO A 123 -3.02 -5.41 -20.09
C PRO A 123 -1.94 -4.63 -19.32
N PHE A 124 -2.20 -4.20 -18.08
CA PHE A 124 -1.30 -3.26 -17.36
C PHE A 124 -0.02 -3.88 -16.79
N ILE A 125 0.04 -5.20 -16.60
CA ILE A 125 1.17 -5.87 -15.93
C ILE A 125 2.52 -5.59 -16.60
N TRP A 126 2.62 -5.80 -17.91
CA TRP A 126 3.92 -5.76 -18.60
C TRP A 126 4.53 -4.35 -18.64
N PRO A 127 3.80 -3.29 -19.03
CA PRO A 127 4.33 -1.92 -18.95
C PRO A 127 4.80 -1.51 -17.56
N ILE A 128 4.10 -1.93 -16.51
CA ILE A 128 4.44 -1.58 -15.12
C ILE A 128 5.65 -2.36 -14.64
N LEU A 129 5.79 -3.63 -15.00
CA LEU A 129 7.01 -4.39 -14.73
C LEU A 129 8.20 -3.83 -15.51
N LEU A 130 8.00 -3.29 -16.72
CA LEU A 130 9.04 -2.58 -17.45
C LEU A 130 9.45 -1.28 -16.76
N LEU A 131 8.51 -0.55 -16.15
CA LEU A 131 8.82 0.59 -15.29
C LEU A 131 9.69 0.16 -14.11
N ALA A 132 9.25 -0.84 -13.34
CA ALA A 132 9.99 -1.37 -12.19
C ALA A 132 11.41 -1.83 -12.57
N LEU A 133 11.54 -2.55 -13.69
CA LEU A 133 12.83 -2.99 -14.23
C LEU A 133 13.72 -1.80 -14.62
N GLY A 134 13.12 -0.78 -15.24
CA GLY A 134 13.79 0.47 -15.61
C GLY A 134 14.32 1.25 -14.41
N VAL A 135 13.58 1.27 -13.30
CA VAL A 135 14.03 1.85 -12.02
C VAL A 135 15.26 1.12 -11.52
N VAL A 136 15.19 -0.21 -11.35
CA VAL A 136 16.29 -0.99 -10.74
C VAL A 136 17.54 -0.99 -11.59
N ARG A 137 17.39 -1.03 -12.92
CA ARG A 137 18.54 -1.02 -13.84
C ARG A 137 19.00 0.39 -14.19
N GLY A 138 18.32 1.44 -13.72
CA GLY A 138 18.58 2.84 -14.05
C GLY A 138 18.63 3.07 -15.56
N GLN A 139 17.64 2.56 -16.28
CA GLN A 139 17.55 2.66 -17.74
C GLN A 139 16.44 3.63 -18.16
N PRO A 140 16.76 4.90 -18.49
CA PRO A 140 15.76 5.91 -18.86
C PRO A 140 14.91 5.51 -20.07
N ARG A 141 15.49 4.73 -21.01
CA ARG A 141 14.77 4.23 -22.18
C ARG A 141 13.67 3.23 -21.81
N ALA A 142 13.93 2.34 -20.85
CA ALA A 142 12.94 1.38 -20.37
C ALA A 142 11.81 2.09 -19.61
N LEU A 143 12.18 3.03 -18.72
CA LEU A 143 11.22 3.87 -18.00
C LEU A 143 10.32 4.66 -18.94
N ARG A 144 10.89 5.36 -19.92
CA ARG A 144 10.11 6.13 -20.88
C ARG A 144 9.15 5.25 -21.68
N LYS A 145 9.59 4.07 -22.10
CA LYS A 145 8.74 3.11 -22.83
C LYS A 145 7.57 2.61 -21.98
N GLY A 146 7.85 2.13 -20.76
CA GLY A 146 6.82 1.65 -19.84
C GLY A 146 5.83 2.78 -19.47
N PHE A 147 6.35 3.97 -19.16
CA PHE A 147 5.54 5.13 -18.79
C PHE A 147 4.60 5.56 -19.91
N LEU A 148 5.12 5.67 -21.14
CA LEU A 148 4.28 6.01 -22.29
C LEU A 148 3.23 4.94 -22.59
N ALA A 149 3.55 3.66 -22.41
CA ALA A 149 2.57 2.59 -22.60
C ALA A 149 1.45 2.65 -21.54
N VAL A 150 1.79 2.83 -20.26
CA VAL A 150 0.82 3.01 -19.17
C VAL A 150 -0.08 4.23 -19.42
N ILE A 151 0.51 5.39 -19.75
CA ILE A 151 -0.28 6.61 -20.01
C ILE A 151 -1.21 6.42 -21.20
N LYS A 152 -0.72 5.85 -22.32
CA LYS A 152 -1.56 5.63 -23.50
C LYS A 152 -2.74 4.72 -23.19
N ALA A 153 -2.51 3.60 -22.50
CA ALA A 153 -3.61 2.72 -22.06
C ALA A 153 -4.58 3.44 -21.13
N SER A 154 -4.07 4.20 -20.17
CA SER A 154 -4.90 4.94 -19.21
C SER A 154 -5.77 5.98 -19.90
N VAL A 155 -5.21 6.74 -20.84
CA VAL A 155 -5.96 7.75 -21.61
C VAL A 155 -7.04 7.08 -22.46
N ILE A 156 -6.73 5.98 -23.14
CA ILE A 156 -7.73 5.23 -23.92
C ILE A 156 -8.84 4.69 -23.01
N PHE A 157 -8.46 4.08 -21.88
CA PHE A 157 -9.39 3.52 -20.91
C PHE A 157 -10.32 4.61 -20.36
N VAL A 158 -9.77 5.75 -19.94
CA VAL A 158 -10.53 6.89 -19.42
C VAL A 158 -11.44 7.48 -20.49
N ALA A 159 -10.96 7.62 -21.74
CA ALA A 159 -11.78 8.11 -22.84
C ALA A 159 -12.97 7.18 -23.11
N VAL A 160 -12.75 5.87 -23.10
CA VAL A 160 -13.83 4.87 -23.23
C VAL A 160 -14.83 5.00 -22.07
N SER A 161 -14.34 5.07 -20.83
CA SER A 161 -15.19 5.21 -19.64
C SER A 161 -16.03 6.49 -19.69
N TYR A 162 -15.40 7.61 -20.04
CA TYR A 162 -16.05 8.90 -20.21
C TYR A 162 -17.14 8.85 -21.29
N LEU A 163 -16.81 8.33 -22.49
CA LEU A 163 -17.76 8.26 -23.60
C LEU A 163 -18.99 7.38 -23.28
N ILE A 164 -18.78 6.24 -22.62
CA ILE A 164 -19.89 5.37 -22.18
C ILE A 164 -20.79 6.11 -21.18
N THR A 165 -20.18 6.82 -20.23
CA THR A 165 -20.91 7.55 -19.19
C THR A 165 -21.71 8.72 -19.77
N VAL A 166 -21.18 9.42 -20.77
CA VAL A 166 -21.92 10.47 -21.50
C VAL A 166 -23.13 9.92 -22.25
N VAL A 167 -23.01 8.71 -22.83
CA VAL A 167 -24.14 8.04 -23.51
C VAL A 167 -25.17 7.50 -22.53
N TRP A 168 -24.77 7.23 -21.28
CA TRP A 168 -25.63 6.67 -20.23
C TRP A 168 -25.77 7.61 -19.02
N PRO A 169 -26.39 8.80 -19.17
CA PRO A 169 -26.39 9.82 -18.13
C PRO A 169 -27.24 9.47 -16.90
N GLU A 170 -28.21 8.56 -17.04
CA GLU A 170 -29.12 8.15 -15.95
C GLU A 170 -28.50 7.03 -15.10
N PHE A 171 -27.37 7.29 -14.46
CA PHE A 171 -26.77 6.37 -13.50
C PHE A 171 -26.62 7.02 -12.13
N GLU A 172 -26.69 6.19 -11.09
CA GLU A 172 -26.46 6.62 -9.71
C GLU A 172 -25.01 6.33 -9.30
N MET A 173 -24.46 7.16 -8.41
CA MET A 173 -23.15 6.93 -7.82
C MET A 173 -23.25 5.79 -6.79
N GLY A 174 -23.15 4.57 -7.31
CA GLY A 174 -23.21 3.33 -6.54
C GLY A 174 -22.04 3.13 -5.60
N ARG A 175 -22.14 2.10 -4.76
CA ARG A 175 -21.12 1.79 -3.74
C ARG A 175 -19.76 1.51 -4.36
N GLU A 176 -19.70 0.75 -5.44
CA GLU A 176 -18.45 0.39 -6.13
C GLU A 176 -17.71 1.61 -6.68
N ILE A 177 -18.42 2.69 -6.98
CA ILE A 177 -17.81 3.95 -7.44
C ILE A 177 -17.26 4.72 -6.23
N MET A 178 -18.07 4.90 -5.18
CA MET A 178 -17.73 5.67 -3.99
C MET A 178 -16.53 5.10 -3.23
N ILE A 179 -16.41 3.78 -3.12
CA ILE A 179 -15.25 3.16 -2.43
C ILE A 179 -13.93 3.33 -3.18
N ARG A 180 -13.94 3.85 -4.42
CA ARG A 180 -12.75 4.07 -5.26
C ARG A 180 -12.44 5.55 -5.50
N THR A 181 -12.99 6.43 -4.67
CA THR A 181 -12.68 7.87 -4.69
C THR A 181 -11.75 8.29 -3.56
N GLU A 182 -11.39 7.39 -2.64
CA GLU A 182 -10.55 7.72 -1.50
C GLU A 182 -9.36 6.76 -1.43
N ALA A 183 -8.17 7.31 -1.15
CA ALA A 183 -6.97 6.50 -1.02
C ALA A 183 -6.76 6.06 0.42
N THR A 184 -6.92 4.76 0.68
CA THR A 184 -6.72 4.19 2.02
C THR A 184 -5.32 3.60 2.21
N LEU A 185 -4.88 3.50 3.47
CA LEU A 185 -3.59 2.88 3.80
C LEU A 185 -3.56 1.39 3.40
N ALA A 186 -4.71 0.73 3.52
CA ALA A 186 -4.90 -0.66 3.14
C ALA A 186 -4.70 -0.87 1.63
N GLU A 187 -5.31 -0.02 0.79
CA GLU A 187 -5.14 -0.09 -0.66
C GLU A 187 -3.69 0.13 -1.09
N LEU A 188 -3.00 1.08 -0.46
CA LEU A 188 -1.59 1.31 -0.75
C LEU A 188 -0.71 0.10 -0.39
N GLY A 189 -0.99 -0.55 0.74
CA GLY A 189 -0.34 -1.80 1.14
C GLY A 189 -0.60 -2.94 0.17
N ILE A 190 -1.85 -3.08 -0.30
CA ILE A 190 -2.25 -4.07 -1.31
C ILE A 190 -1.54 -3.80 -2.64
N ALA A 191 -1.48 -2.54 -3.09
CA ALA A 191 -0.80 -2.13 -4.32
C ALA A 191 0.71 -2.42 -4.28
N LEU A 192 1.38 -2.14 -3.14
CA LEU A 192 2.78 -2.50 -2.92
C LEU A 192 3.00 -4.02 -3.02
N ALA A 193 2.14 -4.81 -2.37
CA ALA A 193 2.20 -6.26 -2.41
C ALA A 193 1.93 -6.80 -3.82
N ALA A 194 0.97 -6.24 -4.55
CA ALA A 194 0.65 -6.62 -5.93
C ALA A 194 1.84 -6.43 -6.87
N GLY A 195 2.55 -5.30 -6.77
CA GLY A 195 3.77 -5.06 -7.54
C GLY A 195 4.88 -6.05 -7.21
N PHE A 196 5.09 -6.33 -5.92
CA PHE A 196 6.06 -7.31 -5.45
C PHE A 196 5.74 -8.72 -5.96
N ILE A 197 4.49 -9.15 -5.84
CA ILE A 197 4.01 -10.46 -6.31
C ILE A 197 4.07 -10.56 -7.84
N GLY A 198 3.70 -9.50 -8.56
CA GLY A 198 3.79 -9.46 -10.02
C GLY A 198 5.22 -9.71 -10.50
N ALA A 199 6.19 -9.00 -9.92
CA ALA A 199 7.60 -9.23 -10.20
C ALA A 199 8.08 -10.64 -9.75
N PHE A 200 7.50 -11.19 -8.67
CA PHE A 200 7.83 -12.52 -8.15
C PHE A 200 7.42 -13.62 -9.13
N ILE A 201 6.19 -13.54 -9.63
CA ILE A 201 5.63 -14.53 -10.54
C ILE A 201 6.43 -14.57 -11.84
N ILE A 202 6.84 -13.41 -12.37
CA ILE A 202 7.70 -13.38 -13.56
C ILE A 202 9.12 -13.88 -13.23
N ALA A 203 9.68 -13.57 -12.05
CA ALA A 203 10.99 -14.08 -11.67
C ALA A 203 11.02 -15.62 -11.55
N TRP A 204 9.94 -16.23 -11.04
CA TRP A 204 9.80 -17.67 -10.85
C TRP A 204 8.54 -18.21 -11.54
N PRO A 205 8.68 -18.88 -12.71
CA PRO A 205 7.55 -19.28 -13.56
C PRO A 205 6.78 -20.50 -13.02
N LYS A 206 6.86 -20.77 -11.73
CA LYS A 206 6.09 -21.83 -11.07
C LYS A 206 4.62 -21.45 -10.86
N ILE A 207 4.30 -20.17 -11.01
CA ILE A 207 2.99 -19.58 -10.83
C ILE A 207 2.65 -18.87 -12.15
N THR A 208 1.39 -18.94 -12.58
CA THR A 208 0.94 -18.32 -13.83
C THR A 208 1.03 -16.78 -13.74
N SER A 209 1.61 -16.15 -14.76
CA SER A 209 1.70 -14.68 -14.90
C SER A 209 0.35 -13.97 -14.82
N ALA A 210 -0.73 -14.66 -15.22
CA ALA A 210 -2.11 -14.19 -15.09
C ALA A 210 -2.45 -13.71 -13.67
N PHE A 211 -2.03 -14.42 -12.61
CA PHE A 211 -2.32 -14.01 -11.22
C PHE A 211 -1.74 -12.65 -10.86
N GLY A 212 -0.49 -12.39 -11.29
CA GLY A 212 0.13 -11.07 -11.12
C GLY A 212 -0.63 -10.00 -11.90
N GLY A 213 -1.12 -10.36 -13.09
CA GLY A 213 -1.95 -9.51 -13.93
C GLY A 213 -3.23 -9.07 -13.23
N VAL A 214 -3.97 -10.02 -12.65
CA VAL A 214 -5.21 -9.74 -11.90
C VAL A 214 -4.97 -8.77 -10.75
N LEU A 215 -3.94 -8.99 -9.93
CA LEU A 215 -3.66 -8.15 -8.75
C LEU A 215 -3.32 -6.72 -9.15
N ILE A 216 -2.50 -6.55 -10.20
CA ILE A 216 -2.12 -5.23 -10.70
C ILE A 216 -3.34 -4.53 -11.34
N ALA A 217 -4.13 -5.26 -12.12
CA ALA A 217 -5.33 -4.71 -12.74
C ALA A 217 -6.39 -4.31 -11.71
N ALA A 218 -6.59 -5.11 -10.66
CA ALA A 218 -7.58 -4.84 -9.61
C ALA A 218 -7.32 -3.54 -8.85
N ALA A 219 -6.04 -3.18 -8.68
CA ALA A 219 -5.62 -1.95 -8.02
C ALA A 219 -5.70 -0.71 -8.93
N LEU A 220 -5.62 -0.85 -10.26
CA LEU A 220 -5.50 0.29 -11.18
C LEU A 220 -6.75 0.56 -12.00
N THR A 221 -7.40 -0.48 -12.49
CA THR A 221 -8.45 -0.32 -13.50
C THR A 221 -9.76 0.23 -12.96
N PRO A 222 -10.25 -0.13 -11.75
CA PRO A 222 -11.47 0.49 -11.24
C PRO A 222 -11.30 1.98 -10.91
N PRO A 223 -10.22 2.43 -10.24
CA PRO A 223 -9.99 3.86 -10.05
C PRO A 223 -9.91 4.64 -11.38
N LEU A 224 -9.32 4.06 -12.44
CA LEU A 224 -9.35 4.66 -13.78
C LEU A 224 -10.77 4.74 -14.37
N GLY A 225 -11.58 3.69 -14.16
CA GLY A 225 -12.99 3.67 -14.58
C GLY A 225 -13.79 4.76 -13.88
N VAL A 226 -13.68 4.83 -12.56
CA VAL A 226 -14.31 5.85 -11.72
C VAL A 226 -13.84 7.25 -12.09
N PHE A 227 -12.54 7.45 -12.37
CA PHE A 227 -12.03 8.73 -12.86
C PHE A 227 -12.71 9.17 -14.16
N GLY A 228 -12.89 8.26 -15.13
CA GLY A 228 -13.63 8.57 -16.35
C GLY A 228 -15.13 8.85 -16.13
N ILE A 229 -15.78 8.10 -15.23
CA ILE A 229 -17.18 8.27 -14.87
C ILE A 229 -17.41 9.65 -14.21
N THR A 230 -16.64 9.95 -13.17
CA THR A 230 -16.72 11.21 -12.40
C THR A 230 -16.34 12.44 -13.23
N MET A 231 -15.41 12.28 -14.18
CA MET A 231 -15.11 13.31 -15.18
C MET A 231 -16.32 13.63 -16.06
N ALA A 232 -17.10 12.61 -16.45
CA ALA A 232 -18.33 12.81 -17.21
C ALA A 232 -19.46 13.41 -16.36
N SER A 233 -19.58 13.03 -15.08
CA SER A 233 -20.56 13.59 -14.14
C SER A 233 -20.27 15.03 -13.72
N GLY A 234 -19.04 15.53 -13.90
CA GLY A 234 -18.61 16.85 -13.45
C GLY A 234 -18.33 16.96 -11.94
N ASN A 235 -18.26 15.84 -11.21
CA ASN A 235 -17.93 15.84 -9.79
C ASN A 235 -16.40 15.91 -9.59
N PHE A 236 -15.88 17.13 -9.42
CA PHE A 236 -14.44 17.37 -9.34
C PHE A 236 -13.77 16.73 -8.13
N GLU A 237 -14.46 16.65 -6.99
CA GLU A 237 -13.91 16.08 -5.75
C GLU A 237 -13.65 14.59 -5.90
N GLN A 238 -14.67 13.84 -6.34
CA GLN A 238 -14.58 12.40 -6.56
C GLN A 238 -13.63 12.07 -7.72
N MET A 239 -13.62 12.90 -8.77
CA MET A 239 -12.68 12.78 -9.88
C MET A 239 -11.24 12.90 -9.38
N MET A 240 -10.91 13.91 -8.57
CA MET A 240 -9.56 14.07 -8.06
C MET A 240 -9.17 12.93 -7.11
N GLY A 241 -10.11 12.49 -6.27
CA GLY A 241 -9.92 11.36 -5.37
C GLY A 241 -9.57 10.06 -6.10
N ALA A 242 -10.35 9.70 -7.13
CA ALA A 242 -10.09 8.51 -7.95
C ALA A 242 -8.76 8.60 -8.73
N PHE A 243 -8.41 9.80 -9.22
CA PHE A 243 -7.13 10.04 -9.87
C PHE A 243 -5.94 9.86 -8.91
N LEU A 244 -6.05 10.39 -7.69
CA LEU A 244 -5.03 10.25 -6.66
C LEU A 244 -4.86 8.79 -6.24
N LEU A 245 -5.96 8.05 -6.06
CA LEU A 245 -5.92 6.61 -5.78
C LEU A 245 -5.22 5.84 -6.91
N TYR A 246 -5.57 6.12 -8.17
CA TYR A 246 -4.90 5.53 -9.33
C TYR A 246 -3.39 5.82 -9.32
N LEU A 247 -3.00 7.09 -9.09
CA LEU A 247 -1.61 7.51 -9.10
C LEU A 247 -0.81 6.87 -7.95
N ALA A 248 -1.38 6.86 -6.74
CA ALA A 248 -0.78 6.23 -5.57
C ALA A 248 -0.56 4.73 -5.81
N ASN A 249 -1.56 4.03 -6.36
CA ASN A 249 -1.46 2.62 -6.69
C ASN A 249 -0.41 2.34 -7.77
N LEU A 250 -0.34 3.17 -8.82
CA LEU A 250 0.68 3.01 -9.87
C LEU A 250 2.10 3.15 -9.31
N ILE A 251 2.33 4.15 -8.45
CA ILE A 251 3.60 4.40 -7.78
C ILE A 251 3.95 3.21 -6.86
N ALA A 252 2.99 2.77 -6.04
CA ALA A 252 3.15 1.65 -5.12
C ALA A 252 3.48 0.33 -5.84
N ILE A 253 2.73 -0.02 -6.89
CA ILE A 253 2.99 -1.25 -7.66
C ILE A 253 4.38 -1.19 -8.32
N THR A 254 4.72 -0.05 -8.92
CA THR A 254 6.04 0.15 -9.54
C THR A 254 7.16 0.01 -8.50
N PHE A 255 6.97 0.61 -7.31
CA PHE A 255 7.92 0.52 -6.20
C PHE A 255 8.06 -0.91 -5.66
N GLY A 256 6.95 -1.63 -5.44
CA GLY A 256 6.95 -3.01 -4.98
C GLY A 256 7.67 -3.96 -5.95
N GLY A 257 7.42 -3.79 -7.26
CA GLY A 257 8.13 -4.53 -8.30
C GLY A 257 9.63 -4.20 -8.33
N ALA A 258 9.97 -2.91 -8.23
CA ALA A 258 11.36 -2.47 -8.20
C ALA A 258 12.08 -2.99 -6.95
N LEU A 259 11.42 -3.00 -5.80
CA LEU A 259 11.96 -3.54 -4.56
C LEU A 259 12.33 -5.01 -4.72
N LEU A 260 11.45 -5.83 -5.29
CA LEU A 260 11.78 -7.24 -5.53
C LEU A 260 12.94 -7.40 -6.52
N PHE A 261 12.90 -6.71 -7.66
CA PHE A 261 13.98 -6.79 -8.65
C PHE A 261 15.35 -6.34 -8.08
N PHE A 262 15.33 -5.38 -7.15
CA PHE A 262 16.50 -4.99 -6.39
C PHE A 262 16.96 -6.11 -5.43
N LEU A 263 16.05 -6.74 -4.69
CA LEU A 263 16.36 -7.83 -3.75
C LEU A 263 16.95 -9.06 -4.42
N ILE A 264 16.46 -9.43 -5.61
CA ILE A 264 17.00 -10.55 -6.41
C ILE A 264 18.28 -10.18 -7.17
N LYS A 265 18.69 -8.90 -7.11
CA LYS A 265 19.89 -8.35 -7.74
C LYS A 265 19.93 -8.59 -9.26
N ILE A 266 18.88 -8.15 -9.96
CA ILE A 266 18.91 -8.16 -11.44
C ILE A 266 20.15 -7.39 -11.92
N ARG A 267 21.02 -8.07 -12.66
CA ARG A 267 22.26 -7.49 -13.19
C ARG A 267 22.05 -6.94 -14.60
N PRO A 268 22.84 -5.93 -15.02
CA PRO A 268 22.91 -5.54 -16.42
C PRO A 268 23.41 -6.70 -17.28
N LEU A 269 22.82 -6.85 -18.48
CA LEU A 269 23.22 -7.85 -19.48
C LEU A 269 24.70 -7.67 -19.86
N LYS A 270 25.38 -8.74 -20.33
CA LYS A 270 26.82 -8.73 -20.66
C LYS A 270 27.23 -7.57 -21.60
N TYR A 271 26.39 -7.22 -22.57
CA TYR A 271 26.62 -6.11 -23.51
C TYR A 271 26.57 -4.70 -22.86
N GLU A 272 26.03 -4.59 -21.65
CA GLU A 272 25.92 -3.33 -20.91
C GLU A 272 27.07 -3.09 -19.91
N GLN A 273 28.03 -4.01 -19.82
CA GLN A 273 29.02 -4.06 -18.73
C GLN A 273 30.23 -3.12 -18.90
N THR A 274 30.10 -2.00 -19.62
CA THR A 274 31.17 -0.99 -19.59
C THR A 274 31.16 -0.28 -18.23
N PRO A 275 32.33 -0.06 -17.59
CA PRO A 275 32.39 0.47 -16.21
C PRO A 275 31.70 1.84 -16.08
N LYS A 276 31.83 2.70 -17.10
CA LYS A 276 31.12 3.98 -17.19
C LYS A 276 29.59 3.78 -17.20
N ARG A 277 29.08 2.85 -18.02
CA ARG A 277 27.64 2.60 -18.14
C ARG A 277 27.05 1.98 -16.87
N ILE A 278 27.78 1.08 -16.20
CA ILE A 278 27.37 0.55 -14.89
C ILE A 278 27.26 1.68 -13.85
N PHE A 279 28.24 2.58 -13.81
CA PHE A 279 28.23 3.73 -12.88
C PHE A 279 27.04 4.65 -13.13
N TYR A 280 26.82 5.10 -14.37
CA TYR A 280 25.68 5.96 -14.72
C TYR A 280 24.34 5.28 -14.45
N ASN A 281 24.20 3.99 -14.83
CA ASN A 281 22.98 3.23 -14.56
C ASN A 281 22.72 3.12 -13.05
N THR A 282 23.75 2.94 -12.23
CA THR A 282 23.59 2.87 -10.77
C THR A 282 23.14 4.21 -10.19
N ILE A 283 23.72 5.32 -10.65
CA ILE A 283 23.25 6.66 -10.25
C ILE A 283 21.79 6.86 -10.64
N TRP A 284 21.44 6.58 -11.89
CA TRP A 284 20.06 6.69 -12.36
C TRP A 284 19.10 5.80 -11.58
N ALA A 285 19.52 4.58 -11.21
CA ALA A 285 18.71 3.70 -10.39
C ALA A 285 18.41 4.29 -9.02
N ILE A 286 19.43 4.86 -8.35
CA ILE A 286 19.25 5.55 -7.06
C ILE A 286 18.32 6.75 -7.22
N VAL A 287 18.53 7.58 -8.25
CA VAL A 287 17.70 8.75 -8.54
C VAL A 287 16.24 8.35 -8.73
N PHE A 288 15.96 7.36 -9.58
CA PHE A 288 14.59 6.92 -9.83
C PHE A 288 13.94 6.26 -8.61
N PHE A 289 14.72 5.50 -7.84
CA PHE A 289 14.22 4.90 -6.61
C PHE A 289 13.80 5.96 -5.59
N VAL A 290 14.63 6.99 -5.39
CA VAL A 290 14.29 8.13 -4.52
C VAL A 290 13.10 8.92 -5.08
N LEU A 291 13.08 9.16 -6.39
CA LEU A 291 12.00 9.89 -7.06
C LEU A 291 10.63 9.24 -6.87
N ILE A 292 10.57 7.90 -6.83
CA ILE A 292 9.33 7.15 -6.59
C ILE A 292 9.02 7.05 -5.09
N ALA A 293 10.05 6.93 -4.25
CA ALA A 293 9.88 6.81 -2.80
C ALA A 293 9.30 8.07 -2.13
N ILE A 294 9.65 9.27 -2.63
CA ILE A 294 9.15 10.55 -2.09
C ILE A 294 7.61 10.66 -2.18
N PRO A 295 6.98 10.59 -3.38
CA PRO A 295 5.53 10.69 -3.49
C PRO A 295 4.84 9.51 -2.80
N LEU A 296 5.43 8.31 -2.82
CA LEU A 296 4.89 7.17 -2.07
C LEU A 296 4.82 7.46 -0.57
N THR A 297 5.87 8.06 0.00
CA THR A 297 5.90 8.43 1.42
C THR A 297 4.85 9.50 1.73
N TYR A 298 4.67 10.46 0.81
CA TYR A 298 3.61 11.46 0.94
C TYR A 298 2.23 10.82 0.98
N PHE A 299 1.89 9.97 -0.01
CA PHE A 299 0.61 9.24 -0.04
C PHE A 299 0.41 8.36 1.19
N PHE A 300 1.47 7.71 1.68
CA PHE A 300 1.41 6.89 2.88
C PHE A 300 1.10 7.71 4.13
N VAL A 301 1.76 8.86 4.30
CA VAL A 301 1.52 9.77 5.44
C VAL A 301 0.12 10.37 5.36
N ASP A 302 -0.33 10.75 4.17
CA ASP A 302 -1.67 11.30 3.95
C ASP A 302 -2.76 10.28 4.30
N ALA A 303 -2.64 9.06 3.76
CA ALA A 303 -3.54 7.94 4.09
C ALA A 303 -3.51 7.57 5.59
N ALA A 304 -2.35 7.66 6.25
CA ALA A 304 -2.23 7.39 7.68
C ALA A 304 -2.89 8.47 8.56
N LYS A 305 -2.87 9.74 8.14
CA LYS A 305 -3.52 10.84 8.87
C LYS A 305 -5.04 10.72 8.86
N ILE A 306 -5.61 10.34 7.72
CA ILE A 306 -7.06 10.14 7.55
C ILE A 306 -7.58 9.10 8.56
N HIS A 307 -6.92 7.94 8.64
CA HIS A 307 -7.30 6.89 9.60
C HIS A 307 -7.14 7.30 11.08
N GLN A 308 -6.15 8.13 11.42
CA GLN A 308 -5.97 8.57 12.81
C GLN A 308 -7.12 9.46 13.30
N GLN A 309 -7.73 10.24 12.41
CA GLN A 309 -8.82 11.16 12.77
C GLN A 309 -10.16 10.45 12.95
N GLU A 310 -10.45 9.43 12.14
CA GLU A 310 -11.63 8.58 12.34
C GLU A 310 -11.61 7.82 13.67
N SER A 311 -10.43 7.31 14.07
CA SER A 311 -10.28 6.65 15.38
C SER A 311 -10.47 7.62 16.54
N ILE A 312 -10.01 8.87 16.43
CA ILE A 312 -10.22 9.88 17.48
C ILE A 312 -11.71 10.23 17.62
N VAL A 313 -12.45 10.35 16.50
CA VAL A 313 -13.90 10.61 16.54
C VAL A 313 -14.66 9.39 17.07
N LYS A 314 -14.30 8.17 16.64
CA LYS A 314 -14.85 6.91 17.17
C LYS A 314 -14.61 6.77 18.67
N ASP A 315 -13.39 7.01 19.14
CA ASP A 315 -13.05 6.90 20.56
C ASP A 315 -13.77 7.96 21.41
N ILE A 316 -13.96 9.19 20.90
CA ILE A 316 -14.73 10.23 21.60
C ILE A 316 -16.24 9.91 21.63
N PHE A 317 -16.80 9.33 20.55
CA PHE A 317 -18.20 8.93 20.52
C PHE A 317 -18.47 7.71 21.40
N VAL A 318 -17.61 6.68 21.35
CA VAL A 318 -17.75 5.44 22.13
C VAL A 318 -17.49 5.67 23.63
N SER A 319 -16.60 6.60 23.99
CA SER A 319 -16.33 6.88 25.41
C SER A 319 -17.41 7.73 26.10
N ASN A 320 -18.18 8.51 25.35
CA ASN A 320 -19.23 9.39 25.91
C ASN A 320 -20.66 8.85 25.77
N LEU A 321 -20.88 7.79 25.00
CA LEU A 321 -22.19 7.15 24.84
C LEU A 321 -22.12 5.67 25.21
N GLN A 322 -22.36 5.37 26.49
CA GLN A 322 -22.39 4.00 27.02
C GLN A 322 -23.57 3.15 26.47
N ASP A 323 -24.58 3.79 25.86
CA ASP A 323 -25.83 3.14 25.39
C ASP A 323 -26.09 3.31 23.89
N ALA A 324 -25.08 3.63 23.09
CA ALA A 324 -25.26 3.86 21.65
C ALA A 324 -24.34 2.99 20.78
N GLU A 325 -24.93 2.25 19.84
CA GLU A 325 -24.16 1.61 18.77
C GLU A 325 -23.91 2.64 17.68
N VAL A 326 -22.67 3.11 17.59
CA VAL A 326 -22.23 3.95 16.48
C VAL A 326 -22.23 3.07 15.23
N SER A 327 -23.15 3.35 14.30
CA SER A 327 -23.34 2.52 13.11
C SER A 327 -22.50 2.96 11.94
N ASP A 328 -22.29 4.27 11.79
CA ASP A 328 -21.42 4.82 10.75
C ASP A 328 -20.91 6.21 11.15
N ILE A 329 -19.66 6.51 10.82
CA ILE A 329 -19.06 7.85 10.97
C ILE A 329 -18.39 8.16 9.65
N SER A 330 -18.89 9.17 8.94
CA SER A 330 -18.24 9.71 7.75
C SER A 330 -17.76 11.13 8.05
N VAL A 331 -16.45 11.35 8.02
CA VAL A 331 -15.84 12.66 8.21
C VAL A 331 -15.30 13.15 6.87
N ILE A 332 -15.99 14.13 6.29
CA ILE A 332 -15.62 14.74 5.02
C ILE A 332 -14.89 16.05 5.32
N HIS A 333 -13.65 16.18 4.82
CA HIS A 333 -12.83 17.37 5.04
C HIS A 333 -12.86 18.30 3.84
N SER A 334 -13.33 19.54 4.02
CA SER A 334 -13.23 20.58 2.99
C SER A 334 -12.43 21.78 3.50
N LYS A 335 -11.14 21.82 3.14
CA LYS A 335 -10.11 22.87 3.41
C LYS A 335 -10.08 23.48 4.83
N ASP A 336 -11.11 24.21 5.26
CA ASP A 336 -11.23 24.88 6.56
C ASP A 336 -12.41 24.41 7.44
N VAL A 337 -13.29 23.54 6.92
CA VAL A 337 -14.45 22.99 7.64
C VAL A 337 -14.33 21.46 7.71
N VAL A 338 -14.61 20.90 8.88
CA VAL A 338 -14.73 19.45 9.09
C VAL A 338 -16.21 19.11 9.13
N ASN A 339 -16.71 18.43 8.08
CA ASN A 339 -18.09 17.96 8.02
C ASN A 339 -18.13 16.53 8.55
N ALA A 340 -18.46 16.39 9.83
CA ALA A 340 -18.59 15.09 10.46
C ALA A 340 -20.07 14.69 10.45
N THR A 341 -20.39 13.62 9.74
CA THR A 341 -21.70 12.98 9.82
C THR A 341 -21.59 11.74 10.69
N VAL A 342 -22.32 11.72 11.79
CA VAL A 342 -22.31 10.59 12.73
C VAL A 342 -23.69 9.97 12.79
N THR A 343 -23.79 8.71 12.37
CA THR A 343 -25.04 7.95 12.40
C THR A 343 -25.05 7.04 13.61
N VAL A 344 -25.85 7.41 14.60
CA VAL A 344 -25.95 6.72 15.89
C VAL A 344 -27.24 5.91 15.93
N LYS A 345 -27.14 4.61 16.22
CA LYS A 345 -28.27 3.77 16.56
C LYS A 345 -28.49 3.83 18.08
N TYR A 346 -29.67 4.23 18.51
CA TYR A 346 -30.01 4.44 19.91
C TYR A 346 -31.26 3.65 20.32
N LYS A 347 -31.34 3.24 21.59
CA LYS A 347 -32.52 2.51 22.14
C LYS A 347 -33.65 3.43 22.65
N ASP A 348 -33.33 4.62 23.16
CA ASP A 348 -34.30 5.56 23.76
C ASP A 348 -34.13 7.01 23.26
N ASP A 349 -35.22 7.77 23.22
CA ASP A 349 -35.25 9.17 22.76
C ASP A 349 -34.16 10.04 23.44
N ILE A 350 -33.15 10.41 22.67
CA ILE A 350 -32.10 11.32 23.15
C ILE A 350 -32.69 12.73 23.22
N SER A 351 -32.73 13.29 24.43
CA SER A 351 -33.04 14.70 24.63
C SER A 351 -31.99 15.57 23.92
N ILE A 352 -32.47 16.48 23.07
CA ILE A 352 -31.72 17.39 22.18
C ILE A 352 -30.53 18.09 22.91
N SER A 353 -30.64 18.29 24.22
CA SER A 353 -29.59 18.87 25.09
C SER A 353 -28.27 18.07 25.16
N LYS A 354 -28.28 16.75 25.02
CA LYS A 354 -27.03 15.94 25.03
C LYS A 354 -26.27 15.99 23.72
N ALA A 355 -26.94 16.23 22.60
CA ALA A 355 -26.33 16.32 21.28
C ALA A 355 -25.50 17.60 21.11
N GLU A 356 -25.95 18.73 21.70
CA GLU A 356 -25.21 20.00 21.68
C GLU A 356 -23.90 19.94 22.48
N GLY A 357 -23.90 19.27 23.65
CA GLY A 357 -22.68 19.12 24.46
C GLY A 357 -21.57 18.28 23.79
N ILE A 358 -21.94 17.32 22.94
CA ILE A 358 -20.98 16.53 22.16
C ILE A 358 -20.37 17.36 21.03
N LYS A 359 -21.15 18.24 20.40
CA LYS A 359 -20.67 19.17 19.37
C LYS A 359 -19.57 20.09 19.92
N GLU A 360 -19.76 20.60 21.13
CA GLU A 360 -18.82 21.53 21.78
C GLU A 360 -17.49 20.85 22.16
N LEU A 361 -17.55 19.60 22.67
CA LEU A 361 -16.36 18.80 22.98
C LEU A 361 -15.53 18.41 21.74
N ILE A 362 -16.18 18.19 20.60
CA ILE A 362 -15.51 17.86 19.33
C ILE A 362 -14.86 19.12 18.73
N ALA A 363 -15.55 20.27 18.80
CA ALA A 363 -15.01 21.55 18.33
C ALA A 363 -13.74 21.98 19.08
N ASP A 364 -13.71 21.82 20.41
CA ASP A 364 -12.57 22.20 21.25
C ASP A 364 -11.31 21.37 20.97
N LYS A 365 -11.50 20.08 20.63
CA LYS A 365 -10.40 19.14 20.41
C LYS A 365 -9.83 19.18 18.99
N ILE A 366 -10.63 19.54 17.99
CA ILE A 366 -10.23 19.56 16.58
C ILE A 366 -9.57 20.90 16.17
N LYS A 367 -9.72 21.98 16.97
CA LYS A 367 -9.14 23.32 16.70
C LYS A 367 -9.41 23.84 15.26
N LYS A 368 -10.53 23.44 14.66
CA LYS A 368 -11.07 23.92 13.39
C LYS A 368 -12.59 24.11 13.52
N GLN A 369 -13.21 24.85 12.61
CA GLN A 369 -14.68 24.89 12.54
C GLN A 369 -15.20 23.50 12.14
N VAL A 370 -16.02 22.90 13.01
CA VAL A 370 -16.64 21.59 12.80
C VAL A 370 -18.12 21.81 12.54
N GLU A 371 -18.58 21.40 11.37
CA GLU A 371 -20.00 21.30 11.06
C GLU A 371 -20.40 19.83 11.30
N LEU A 372 -21.11 19.59 12.40
CA LEU A 372 -21.48 18.26 12.85
C LEU A 372 -22.95 18.01 12.53
N GLU A 373 -23.21 17.04 11.66
CA GLU A 373 -24.55 16.51 11.40
C GLU A 373 -24.70 15.17 12.12
N ILE A 374 -25.65 15.08 13.05
CA ILE A 374 -25.93 13.85 13.79
C ILE A 374 -27.22 13.25 13.25
N TYR A 375 -27.13 12.07 12.63
CA TYR A 375 -28.30 11.30 12.21
C TYR A 375 -28.62 10.27 13.29
N LEU A 376 -29.81 10.41 13.86
CA LEU A 376 -30.31 9.57 14.93
C LEU A 376 -31.23 8.50 14.32
N ILE A 377 -30.84 7.22 14.39
CA ILE A 377 -31.69 6.10 13.96
C ILE A 377 -32.29 5.41 15.20
N PRO A 378 -33.60 5.53 15.45
CA PRO A 378 -34.23 4.87 16.58
C PRO A 378 -34.27 3.36 16.40
N MET A 379 -33.79 2.61 17.39
CA MET A 379 -33.94 1.15 17.46
C MET A 379 -35.12 0.80 18.36
N ARG A 380 -36.27 0.50 17.76
CA ARG A 380 -37.38 -0.13 18.49
C ARG A 380 -37.24 -1.65 18.43
N LYS A 381 -36.99 -2.27 19.58
CA LYS A 381 -37.12 -3.73 19.73
C LYS A 381 -38.61 -4.06 19.80
N VAL A 382 -39.15 -4.68 18.75
CA VAL A 382 -40.54 -5.16 18.75
C VAL A 382 -40.60 -6.39 19.66
N GLY A 383 -41.30 -6.28 20.80
CA GLY A 383 -41.59 -7.42 21.69
C GLY A 383 -41.47 -7.18 23.20
N GLU A 384 -41.27 -5.95 23.68
CA GLU A 384 -41.18 -5.64 25.12
C GLU A 384 -42.26 -4.62 25.53
N SER A 385 -43.50 -4.91 25.10
CA SER A 385 -44.74 -4.41 25.67
C SER A 385 -45.48 -5.64 26.21
N ASP A 386 -46.23 -5.51 27.30
CA ASP A 386 -47.10 -6.55 27.87
C ASP A 386 -48.12 -7.13 26.86
N ASP A 387 -48.19 -6.57 25.64
CA ASP A 387 -48.88 -7.17 24.51
C ASP A 387 -48.02 -8.25 23.84
N THR A 388 -48.22 -9.49 24.27
CA THR A 388 -47.71 -10.68 23.58
C THR A 388 -48.32 -10.82 22.17
N TYR A 389 -47.59 -10.34 21.16
CA TYR A 389 -47.90 -10.67 19.76
C TYR A 389 -47.51 -12.12 19.49
N ARG A 390 -48.48 -13.04 19.63
CA ARG A 390 -48.34 -14.41 19.14
C ARG A 390 -48.36 -14.40 17.61
N VAL A 391 -47.18 -14.51 17.01
CA VAL A 391 -47.06 -14.83 15.58
C VAL A 391 -47.54 -16.27 15.40
N LYS A 392 -48.77 -16.44 14.88
CA LYS A 392 -49.21 -17.73 14.35
C LYS A 392 -48.40 -18.00 13.08
N LEU A 393 -47.44 -18.90 13.18
CA LEU A 393 -46.95 -19.64 12.01
C LEU A 393 -48.09 -20.59 11.63
N ASN A 394 -48.80 -20.27 10.54
CA ASN A 394 -49.64 -21.28 9.89
C ASN A 394 -48.71 -22.26 9.16
N GLU A 395 -48.94 -23.55 9.40
CA GLU A 395 -48.23 -24.69 8.80
C GLU A 395 -48.22 -24.67 7.26
#